data_AF-A0A431I2V8-F1
#
_entry.id   AF-A0A431I2V8-F1
#
_cell.length_a   1.000
_cell.length_b   1.000
_cell.length_c   1.000
_cell.angle_alpha   90.00
_cell.angle_beta   90.00
_cell.angle_gamma   90.00
#
_symmetry.space_group_name_H-M   'P 1'
#
loop_
_entity.id
_entity.type
_entity.pdbx_description
1 polymer ?
#
loop_
_entity_poly.entity_id
_entity_poly.type
_entity_poly.pdbx_seq_one_letter_code
_entity_poly.pdbx_strand_id
1 'polypeptide(L)'
;MERKIRILGIIGLVSVISPEFINFGAIGNIVLGLVGTVVGCYLFYLLGKAHGDMVLFKTNLAQTLVLSPVVLLLSLVAASKNSLANNFVLYSVLGVTIILLLFLAFTNYKLAKHLGVLSKKVDSLYFKYTSILLFVSAYTMPVLIGFLFFAIAFVLFLLGCIMYKSPAPSELSRV
;
A
#
# COMPACT_ATOMS: atom_id res chain seq x y z
N MET A 1 22.38 -2.52 4.93
CA MET A 1 20.93 -2.71 4.68
C MET A 1 20.26 -1.38 4.32
N GLU A 2 20.53 -0.32 5.07
CA GLU A 2 20.03 1.05 4.83
C GLU A 2 20.17 1.54 3.38
N ARG A 3 21.37 1.48 2.78
CA ARG A 3 21.60 1.89 1.38
C ARG A 3 20.67 1.19 0.38
N LYS A 4 20.36 -0.10 0.62
CA LYS A 4 19.44 -0.87 -0.24
C LYS A 4 18.01 -0.36 -0.10
N ILE A 5 17.55 -0.14 1.14
CA ILE A 5 16.21 0.41 1.44
C ILE A 5 16.05 1.79 0.79
N ARG A 6 17.06 2.66 0.88
CA ARG A 6 17.03 3.98 0.26
C ARG A 6 16.92 3.93 -1.26
N ILE A 7 17.77 3.15 -1.92
CA ILE A 7 17.75 3.02 -3.39
C ILE A 7 16.40 2.47 -3.86
N LEU A 8 15.90 1.44 -3.19
CA LEU A 8 14.59 0.87 -3.50
C LEU A 8 13.46 1.87 -3.25
N GLY A 9 13.54 2.66 -2.18
CA GLY A 9 12.60 3.75 -1.93
C GLY A 9 12.54 4.76 -3.08
N ILE A 10 13.71 5.15 -3.62
CA ILE A 10 13.79 6.05 -4.79
C ILE A 10 13.17 5.39 -6.03
N ILE A 11 13.56 4.14 -6.33
CA ILE A 11 13.02 3.40 -7.48
C ILE A 11 11.49 3.30 -7.38
N GLY A 12 10.97 2.88 -6.22
CA GLY A 12 9.54 2.76 -5.98
C GLY A 12 8.82 4.11 -6.14
N LEU A 13 9.38 5.19 -5.59
CA LEU A 13 8.79 6.53 -5.68
C LEU A 13 8.74 7.02 -7.13
N VAL A 14 9.85 6.89 -7.86
CA VAL A 14 9.91 7.27 -9.29
C VAL A 14 8.93 6.43 -10.09
N SER A 15 8.84 5.11 -9.86
CA SER A 15 7.90 4.25 -10.57
C SER A 15 6.43 4.59 -10.32
N VAL A 16 6.08 5.04 -9.11
CA VAL A 16 4.69 5.43 -8.78
C VAL A 16 4.34 6.81 -9.35
N ILE A 17 5.28 7.75 -9.34
CA ILE A 17 5.01 9.15 -9.69
C ILE A 17 5.24 9.44 -11.18
N SER A 18 6.19 8.76 -11.83
CA SER A 18 6.55 9.03 -13.23
C SER A 18 5.41 8.96 -14.26
N PRO A 19 4.38 8.09 -14.13
CA PRO A 19 3.23 8.09 -15.03
C PRO A 19 2.44 9.41 -15.09
N GLU A 20 2.50 10.22 -14.03
CA GLU A 20 1.80 11.51 -13.95
C GLU A 20 2.54 12.62 -14.71
N PHE A 21 3.85 12.45 -14.95
CA PHE A 21 4.70 13.47 -15.59
C PHE A 21 5.11 13.10 -17.00
N ILE A 22 5.13 11.81 -17.32
CA ILE A 22 5.55 11.29 -18.62
C ILE A 22 4.51 10.27 -19.07
N ASN A 23 3.89 10.53 -20.22
CA ASN A 23 2.94 9.60 -20.80
C ASN A 23 3.69 8.45 -21.48
N PHE A 24 3.90 7.34 -20.75
CA PHE A 24 4.50 6.12 -21.28
C PHE A 24 3.51 5.24 -22.05
N GLY A 25 2.29 5.71 -22.27
CA GLY A 25 1.17 4.90 -22.76
C GLY A 25 0.66 3.91 -21.71
N ALA A 26 -0.48 3.27 -22.01
CA ALA A 26 -1.16 2.38 -21.06
C ALA A 26 -0.27 1.23 -20.58
N ILE A 27 0.49 0.60 -21.48
CA ILE A 27 1.39 -0.52 -21.15
C ILE A 27 2.54 -0.05 -20.25
N GLY A 28 3.16 1.09 -20.57
CA GLY A 28 4.26 1.64 -19.77
C GLY A 28 3.83 2.00 -18.34
N ASN A 29 2.65 2.61 -18.19
CA ASN A 29 2.08 2.94 -16.88
C ASN A 29 1.76 1.70 -16.05
N ILE A 30 1.26 0.62 -16.67
CA ILE A 30 1.03 -0.67 -16.00
C ILE A 30 2.36 -1.26 -15.50
N VAL A 31 3.39 -1.28 -16.36
CA VAL A 31 4.71 -1.81 -15.99
C VAL A 31 5.31 -1.04 -14.83
N LEU A 32 5.26 0.30 -14.86
CA LEU A 32 5.76 1.14 -13.77
C LEU A 32 4.98 0.93 -12.47
N GLY A 33 3.65 0.79 -12.55
CA GLY A 33 2.82 0.46 -11.40
C GLY A 33 3.18 -0.91 -10.78
N LEU A 34 3.45 -1.91 -11.62
CA LEU A 34 3.92 -3.23 -11.16
C LEU A 34 5.29 -3.14 -10.48
N VAL A 35 6.23 -2.39 -11.04
CA VAL A 35 7.55 -2.16 -10.43
C VAL A 35 7.39 -1.50 -9.05
N GLY A 36 6.58 -0.44 -8.96
CA GLY A 36 6.30 0.24 -7.68
C GLY A 36 5.71 -0.71 -6.63
N THR A 37 4.80 -1.58 -7.05
CA THR A 37 4.17 -2.58 -6.17
C THR A 37 5.17 -3.64 -5.69
N VAL A 38 5.98 -4.21 -6.59
CA VAL A 38 7.00 -5.21 -6.25
C VAL A 38 8.04 -4.63 -5.31
N VAL A 39 8.51 -3.41 -5.60
CA VAL A 39 9.47 -2.69 -4.77
C VAL A 39 8.88 -2.40 -3.39
N GLY A 40 7.62 -1.97 -3.31
CA GLY A 40 6.90 -1.76 -2.05
C GLY A 40 6.84 -3.05 -1.20
N CYS A 41 6.42 -4.17 -1.79
CA CYS A 41 6.43 -5.48 -1.14
C CYS A 41 7.81 -5.84 -0.60
N TYR A 42 8.86 -5.63 -1.39
CA TYR A 42 10.21 -5.96 -0.99
C TYR A 42 10.74 -5.02 0.11
N LEU A 43 10.36 -3.74 0.11
CA LEU A 43 10.67 -2.80 1.19
C LEU A 43 10.01 -3.21 2.52
N PHE A 44 8.75 -3.66 2.50
CA PHE A 44 8.10 -4.22 3.70
C PHE A 44 8.79 -5.49 4.20
N TYR A 45 9.28 -6.34 3.30
CA TYR A 45 10.10 -7.49 3.67
C TYR A 45 11.42 -7.08 4.32
N LEU A 46 12.16 -6.13 3.72
CA LEU A 46 13.44 -5.67 4.27
C LEU A 46 13.27 -5.01 5.63
N LEU A 47 12.25 -4.16 5.81
CA LEU A 47 11.93 -3.54 7.10
C LEU A 47 11.47 -4.57 8.13
N GLY A 48 10.61 -5.52 7.74
CA GLY A 48 10.18 -6.60 8.60
C GLY A 48 11.34 -7.48 9.05
N LYS A 49 12.24 -7.86 8.14
CA LYS A 49 13.46 -8.61 8.46
C LYS A 49 14.40 -7.84 9.37
N ALA A 50 14.53 -6.53 9.19
CA ALA A 50 15.40 -5.68 10.00
C ALA A 50 14.94 -5.55 11.46
N HIS A 51 13.62 -5.64 11.70
CA HIS A 51 13.00 -5.36 13.01
C HIS A 51 12.25 -6.55 13.63
N GLY A 52 12.43 -7.74 13.06
CA GLY A 52 11.83 -9.00 13.54
C GLY A 52 10.32 -9.14 13.28
N ASP A 53 9.76 -8.36 12.36
CA ASP A 53 8.32 -8.28 12.10
C ASP A 53 7.96 -8.62 10.64
N MET A 54 7.96 -9.93 10.33
CA MET A 54 7.56 -10.44 9.02
C MET A 54 6.06 -10.27 8.72
N VAL A 55 5.26 -9.79 9.68
CA VAL A 55 3.82 -9.58 9.51
C VAL A 55 3.57 -8.40 8.56
N LEU A 56 4.45 -7.39 8.54
CA LEU A 56 4.41 -6.28 7.58
C LEU A 56 4.39 -6.78 6.14
N PHE A 57 5.31 -7.69 5.80
CA PHE A 57 5.40 -8.27 4.47
C PHE A 57 4.16 -9.12 4.12
N LYS A 58 3.77 -10.04 5.02
CA LYS A 58 2.61 -10.92 4.78
C LYS A 58 1.32 -10.13 4.59
N THR A 59 1.13 -9.07 5.39
CA THR A 59 -0.06 -8.21 5.31
C THR A 59 -0.06 -7.41 4.02
N ASN A 60 1.07 -6.83 3.62
CA ASN A 60 1.18 -6.10 2.36
C ASN A 60 0.93 -7.01 1.15
N LEU A 61 1.48 -8.23 1.17
CA LEU A 61 1.27 -9.20 0.09
C LEU A 61 -0.22 -9.58 -0.04
N ALA A 62 -0.88 -9.85 1.09
CA ALA A 62 -2.31 -10.12 1.10
C ALA A 62 -3.12 -8.93 0.58
N GLN A 63 -2.74 -7.70 0.96
CA GLN A 63 -3.36 -6.48 0.48
C GLN A 63 -3.22 -6.34 -1.05
N THR A 64 -2.02 -6.53 -1.60
CA THR A 64 -1.78 -6.45 -3.05
C THR A 64 -2.61 -7.49 -3.81
N LEU A 65 -2.72 -8.72 -3.29
CA LEU A 65 -3.52 -9.77 -3.92
C LEU A 65 -5.01 -9.43 -3.97
N VAL A 66 -5.54 -8.73 -2.95
CA VAL A 66 -6.95 -8.31 -2.91
C VAL A 66 -7.20 -7.03 -3.69
N LEU A 67 -6.21 -6.16 -3.84
CA LEU A 67 -6.35 -4.91 -4.59
C LEU A 67 -6.64 -5.17 -6.08
N SER A 68 -6.00 -6.18 -6.68
CA SER A 68 -6.17 -6.55 -8.09
C SER A 68 -7.63 -6.86 -8.47
N PRO A 69 -8.34 -7.82 -7.83
CA PRO A 69 -9.73 -8.11 -8.15
C PRO A 69 -10.66 -6.92 -7.84
N VAL A 70 -10.36 -6.09 -6.83
CA VAL A 70 -11.17 -4.89 -6.54
C VAL A 70 -11.11 -3.88 -7.68
N VAL A 71 -9.90 -3.57 -8.19
CA VAL A 71 -9.72 -2.64 -9.31
C VAL A 71 -10.41 -3.17 -10.58
N LEU A 72 -10.31 -4.47 -10.84
CA LEU A 72 -10.98 -5.12 -11.97
C LEU A 72 -12.51 -4.99 -11.88
N LEU A 73 -13.10 -5.34 -10.73
CA LEU A 73 -14.55 -5.27 -10.52
C LEU A 73 -15.08 -3.84 -10.62
N LEU A 74 -14.39 -2.87 -10.03
CA LEU A 74 -14.77 -1.46 -10.12
C LEU A 74 -14.72 -0.94 -11.56
N SER A 75 -13.72 -1.38 -12.33
CA SER A 75 -13.59 -1.02 -13.75
C SER A 75 -14.70 -1.63 -14.61
N LEU A 76 -15.11 -2.88 -14.31
CA LEU A 76 -16.23 -3.54 -14.98
C LEU A 76 -17.57 -2.82 -14.71
N VAL A 77 -17.81 -2.42 -13.46
CA VAL A 77 -19.01 -1.64 -13.08
C VAL A 77 -19.01 -0.26 -13.76
N ALA A 78 -17.85 0.41 -13.82
CA ALA A 78 -17.73 1.71 -14.48
C ALA A 78 -17.91 1.64 -16.01
N ALA A 79 -17.45 0.56 -16.64
CA ALA A 79 -17.56 0.36 -18.08
C ALA A 79 -18.96 -0.06 -18.54
N SER A 80 -19.77 -0.68 -17.66
CA SER A 80 -21.11 -1.12 -18.00
C SER A 80 -22.11 0.04 -18.01
N LYS A 81 -22.12 0.86 -19.07
CA LYS A 81 -23.23 1.80 -19.32
C LYS A 81 -24.53 1.09 -19.76
N ASN A 82 -24.46 -0.16 -20.26
CA ASN A 82 -25.60 -0.87 -20.87
C ASN A 82 -25.69 -2.39 -20.57
N SER A 83 -24.83 -3.00 -19.73
CA SER A 83 -24.72 -4.49 -19.69
C SER A 83 -25.20 -5.20 -18.43
N LEU A 84 -25.70 -4.48 -17.41
CA LEU A 84 -26.29 -5.11 -16.22
C LEU A 84 -27.82 -5.12 -16.34
N ALA A 85 -28.32 -5.81 -17.37
CA ALA A 85 -29.75 -6.06 -17.56
C ALA A 85 -30.35 -6.97 -16.46
N ASN A 86 -29.50 -7.60 -15.64
CA ASN A 86 -29.90 -8.47 -14.54
C ASN A 86 -29.48 -7.88 -13.19
N ASN A 87 -30.46 -7.36 -12.45
CA ASN A 87 -30.29 -6.77 -11.12
C ASN A 87 -29.55 -7.72 -10.16
N PHE A 88 -29.72 -9.04 -10.29
CA PHE A 88 -29.04 -10.02 -9.46
C PHE A 88 -27.51 -10.00 -9.63
N VAL A 89 -27.03 -9.87 -10.87
CA VAL A 89 -25.59 -9.83 -11.16
C VAL A 89 -24.97 -8.54 -10.64
N LEU A 90 -25.69 -7.41 -10.76
CA LEU A 90 -25.25 -6.11 -10.24
C LEU A 90 -25.08 -6.16 -8.72
N TYR A 91 -26.09 -6.66 -8.00
CA TYR A 91 -26.02 -6.77 -6.54
C TYR A 91 -24.95 -7.75 -6.08
N SER A 92 -24.73 -8.84 -6.83
CA SER A 92 -23.66 -9.80 -6.53
C SER A 92 -22.27 -9.16 -6.69
N VAL A 93 -22.04 -8.42 -7.78
CA VAL A 93 -20.77 -7.71 -8.03
C VAL A 93 -20.53 -6.64 -6.96
N LEU A 94 -21.55 -5.86 -6.59
CA LEU A 94 -21.46 -4.87 -5.52
C LEU A 94 -21.17 -5.53 -4.17
N GLY A 95 -21.87 -6.62 -3.82
CA GLY A 95 -21.65 -7.36 -2.58
C GLY A 95 -20.23 -7.91 -2.48
N VAL A 96 -19.72 -8.55 -3.54
CA VAL A 96 -18.33 -9.03 -3.60
C VAL A 96 -17.35 -7.87 -3.47
N THR A 97 -17.60 -6.75 -4.14
CA THR A 97 -16.74 -5.56 -4.06
C THR A 97 -16.67 -5.02 -2.63
N ILE A 98 -17.81 -4.89 -1.94
CA ILE A 98 -17.85 -4.45 -0.54
C ILE A 98 -17.08 -5.40 0.37
N ILE A 99 -17.23 -6.72 0.21
CA ILE A 99 -16.48 -7.71 1.01
C ILE A 99 -14.97 -7.55 0.80
N LEU A 100 -14.53 -7.38 -0.44
CA LEU A 100 -13.11 -7.17 -0.75
C LEU A 100 -12.60 -5.83 -0.21
N LEU A 101 -13.41 -4.77 -0.24
CA LEU A 101 -13.07 -3.47 0.38
C LEU A 101 -12.96 -3.57 1.90
N LEU A 102 -13.81 -4.36 2.56
CA LEU A 102 -13.70 -4.65 3.99
C LEU A 102 -12.43 -5.44 4.31
N PHE A 103 -12.05 -6.37 3.44
CA PHE A 103 -10.78 -7.09 3.58
C PHE A 103 -9.58 -6.13 3.40
N LEU A 104 -9.63 -5.24 2.41
CA LEU A 104 -8.61 -4.19 2.24
C LEU A 104 -8.54 -3.29 3.48
N ALA A 105 -9.66 -2.85 4.02
CA ALA A 105 -9.73 -2.10 5.27
C ALA A 105 -9.02 -2.84 6.41
N PHE A 106 -9.30 -4.13 6.58
CA PHE A 106 -8.67 -4.95 7.59
C PHE A 106 -7.16 -5.09 7.40
N THR A 107 -6.69 -5.29 6.17
CA THR A 107 -5.25 -5.33 5.87
C THR A 107 -4.58 -3.98 6.13
N ASN A 108 -5.20 -2.86 5.74
CA ASN A 108 -4.73 -1.51 6.04
C ASN A 108 -4.60 -1.26 7.54
N TYR A 109 -5.59 -1.67 8.32
CA TYR A 109 -5.56 -1.54 9.79
C TYR A 109 -4.37 -2.31 10.39
N LYS A 110 -4.15 -3.56 9.96
CA LYS A 110 -3.01 -4.35 10.42
C LYS A 110 -1.69 -3.69 10.04
N LEU A 111 -1.56 -3.26 8.79
CA LEU A 111 -0.36 -2.64 8.28
C LEU A 111 -0.05 -1.33 9.02
N ALA A 112 -1.08 -0.52 9.29
CA ALA A 112 -0.99 0.67 10.12
C ALA A 112 -0.45 0.37 11.52
N LYS A 113 -0.99 -0.65 12.21
CA LYS A 113 -0.58 -1.02 13.56
C LYS A 113 0.90 -1.45 13.61
N HIS A 114 1.31 -2.34 12.70
CA HIS A 114 2.69 -2.80 12.63
C HIS A 114 3.66 -1.67 12.24
N LEU A 115 3.27 -0.83 11.28
CA LEU A 115 4.09 0.31 10.87
C LEU A 115 4.18 1.38 11.97
N GLY A 116 3.15 1.55 12.78
CA GLY A 116 3.15 2.46 13.93
C GLY A 116 4.06 1.99 15.07
N VAL A 117 4.22 0.68 15.24
CA VAL A 117 5.25 0.13 16.15
C VAL A 117 6.63 0.39 15.57
N LEU A 118 6.83 0.11 14.28
CA LEU A 118 8.10 0.37 13.60
C LEU A 118 8.49 1.85 13.64
N SER A 119 7.55 2.77 13.45
CA SER A 119 7.82 4.22 13.46
C SER A 119 8.35 4.69 14.81
N LYS A 120 7.93 4.07 15.91
CA LYS A 120 8.46 4.35 17.25
C LYS A 120 9.86 3.81 17.44
N LYS A 121 10.16 2.62 16.92
CA LYS A 121 11.49 2.00 17.00
C LYS A 121 12.55 2.75 16.18
N VAL A 122 12.14 3.37 15.08
CA VAL A 122 13.04 4.05 14.12
C VAL A 122 13.01 5.57 14.27
N ASP A 123 12.14 6.10 15.14
CA ASP A 123 11.85 7.53 15.32
C ASP A 123 11.65 8.29 13.98
N SER A 124 10.81 7.72 13.11
CA SER A 124 10.54 8.29 11.78
C SER A 124 9.14 8.90 11.69
N LEU A 125 9.10 10.22 11.50
CA LEU A 125 7.85 10.97 11.27
C LEU A 125 7.12 10.47 10.02
N TYR A 126 7.84 10.13 8.95
CA TYR A 126 7.24 9.62 7.71
C TYR A 126 6.47 8.32 7.97
N PHE A 127 7.07 7.34 8.67
CA PHE A 127 6.39 6.10 9.00
C PHE A 127 5.22 6.31 9.97
N LYS A 128 5.33 7.29 10.89
CA LYS A 128 4.24 7.67 11.78
C LYS A 128 3.04 8.21 10.99
N TYR A 129 3.27 9.13 10.05
CA TYR A 129 2.20 9.69 9.21
C TYR A 129 1.62 8.64 8.25
N THR A 130 2.46 7.79 7.66
CA THR A 130 1.97 6.64 6.88
C THR A 130 1.07 5.74 7.72
N SER A 131 1.45 5.41 8.95
CA SER A 131 0.64 4.59 9.85
C SER A 131 -0.72 5.23 10.12
N ILE A 132 -0.77 6.54 10.41
CA ILE A 132 -2.02 7.29 10.62
C ILE A 132 -2.88 7.28 9.35
N LEU A 133 -2.31 7.54 8.18
CA LEU A 133 -3.07 7.55 6.92
C LEU A 133 -3.58 6.17 6.52
N LEU A 134 -2.81 5.11 6.77
CA LEU A 134 -3.29 3.72 6.59
C LEU A 134 -4.43 3.41 7.56
N PHE A 135 -4.38 3.93 8.78
CA PHE A 135 -5.46 3.80 9.75
C PHE A 135 -6.73 4.50 9.24
N VAL A 136 -6.62 5.78 8.84
CA VAL A 136 -7.74 6.53 8.24
C VAL A 136 -8.28 5.84 6.99
N SER A 137 -7.38 5.35 6.13
CA SER A 137 -7.71 4.57 4.94
C SER A 137 -8.51 3.32 5.29
N ALA A 138 -8.16 2.61 6.37
CA ALA A 138 -8.92 1.44 6.82
C ALA A 138 -10.39 1.76 7.12
N TYR A 139 -10.66 2.84 7.85
CA TYR A 139 -12.04 3.23 8.18
C TYR A 139 -12.84 3.77 7.00
N THR A 140 -12.14 4.36 6.01
CA THR A 140 -12.76 5.02 4.86
C THR A 140 -12.74 4.17 3.58
N MET A 141 -12.10 3.00 3.59
CA MET A 141 -12.00 2.08 2.45
C MET A 141 -13.36 1.61 1.92
N PRO A 142 -14.37 1.30 2.76
CA PRO A 142 -15.68 0.87 2.29
C PRO A 142 -16.41 1.93 1.44
N VAL A 143 -16.03 3.21 1.58
CA VAL A 143 -16.64 4.35 0.86
C VAL A 143 -15.73 4.83 -0.29
N LEU A 144 -14.75 4.02 -0.72
CA LEU A 144 -13.77 4.30 -1.78
C LEU A 144 -12.79 5.46 -1.52
N ILE A 145 -13.14 6.44 -0.68
CA ILE A 145 -12.26 7.52 -0.24
C ILE A 145 -10.97 6.98 0.40
N GLY A 146 -11.03 5.80 1.03
CA GLY A 146 -9.85 5.14 1.58
C GLY A 146 -8.73 4.87 0.57
N PHE A 147 -9.03 4.77 -0.73
CA PHE A 147 -8.00 4.62 -1.76
C PHE A 147 -7.11 5.86 -1.89
N LEU A 148 -7.68 7.06 -1.73
CA LEU A 148 -6.91 8.31 -1.75
C LEU A 148 -5.93 8.35 -0.58
N PHE A 149 -6.41 8.05 0.63
CA PHE A 149 -5.55 8.00 1.81
C PHE A 149 -4.50 6.90 1.71
N PHE A 150 -4.84 5.75 1.12
CA PHE A 150 -3.88 4.67 0.86
C PHE A 150 -2.78 5.11 -0.10
N ALA A 151 -3.13 5.75 -1.21
CA ALA A 151 -2.17 6.23 -2.20
C ALA A 151 -1.19 7.24 -1.58
N ILE A 152 -1.70 8.21 -0.82
CA ILE A 152 -0.87 9.19 -0.11
C ILE A 152 0.02 8.49 0.93
N ALA A 153 -0.53 7.52 1.68
CA ALA A 153 0.23 6.75 2.66
C ALA A 153 1.40 6.00 2.00
N PHE A 154 1.18 5.41 0.82
CA PHE A 154 2.21 4.67 0.09
C PHE A 154 3.34 5.59 -0.39
N VAL A 155 3.03 6.80 -0.86
CA VAL A 155 4.04 7.81 -1.22
C VAL A 155 4.87 8.21 0.01
N LEU A 156 4.22 8.49 1.15
CA LEU A 156 4.92 8.81 2.40
C LEU A 156 5.75 7.64 2.92
N PHE A 157 5.28 6.40 2.72
CA PHE A 157 6.03 5.20 3.07
C PHE A 157 7.34 5.12 2.30
N LEU A 158 7.28 5.35 0.98
CA LEU A 158 8.46 5.35 0.12
C LEU A 158 9.42 6.47 0.52
N LEU A 159 8.92 7.68 0.82
CA LEU A 159 9.74 8.77 1.37
C LEU A 159 10.38 8.38 2.71
N GLY A 160 9.63 7.71 3.59
CA GLY A 160 10.17 7.18 4.84
C GLY A 160 11.27 6.13 4.63
N CYS A 161 11.18 5.32 3.57
CA CYS A 161 12.22 4.38 3.18
C CYS A 161 13.47 5.10 2.62
N ILE A 162 13.30 6.19 1.88
CA ILE A 162 14.42 7.01 1.37
C ILE A 162 15.18 7.65 2.54
N MET A 163 14.42 8.21 3.49
CA MET A 163 14.96 8.87 4.68
C MET A 163 15.32 7.91 5.80
N TYR A 164 15.16 6.60 5.59
CA TYR A 164 15.43 5.58 6.59
C TYR A 164 16.88 5.64 7.06
N LYS A 165 17.04 5.63 8.38
CA LYS A 165 18.32 5.44 9.07
C LYS A 165 18.16 4.27 10.02
N SER A 166 19.15 3.37 10.04
CA SER A 166 19.12 2.27 11.01
C SER A 166 19.29 2.83 12.43
N PRO A 167 18.45 2.43 13.41
CA PRO A 167 18.69 2.81 14.80
C PRO A 167 20.04 2.24 15.26
N ALA A 168 20.77 3.03 16.07
CA ALA A 168 22.08 2.64 16.58
C ALA A 168 21.95 1.43 17.53
N PRO A 169 22.96 0.53 17.59
CA PRO A 169 22.89 -0.69 18.42
C PRO A 169 22.65 -0.43 19.92
N SER A 170 22.96 0.77 20.44
CA SER A 170 22.71 1.17 21.83
C SER A 170 21.24 1.46 22.16
N GLU A 171 20.38 1.60 21.17
CA GLU A 171 18.93 1.81 21.37
C GLU A 171 18.13 0.52 21.26
N LEU A 172 18.71 -0.54 20.70
CA LEU A 172 18.08 -1.86 20.58
C LEU A 172 18.03 -2.61 21.92
N SER A 173 18.86 -2.24 22.89
CA SER A 173 18.93 -2.85 24.23
C SER A 173 18.03 -2.20 25.27
N ARG A 174 17.32 -1.11 24.92
CA ARG A 174 16.40 -0.39 25.82
C ARG A 174 14.92 -0.72 25.57
N VAL A 175 14.62 -1.70 24.70
CA VAL A 175 13.26 -2.16 24.39
C VAL A 175 13.10 -3.63 24.75
#